data_AF-A0A3P7LM26-F1
#
_entry.id   AF-A0A3P7LM26-F1
#
_cell.length_a   1.000
_cell.length_b   1.000
_cell.length_c   1.000
_cell.angle_alpha   90.00
_cell.angle_beta   90.00
_cell.angle_gamma   90.00
#
_symmetry.space_group_name_H-M   'P 1'
#
loop_
_entity.id
_entity.type
_entity.pdbx_description
1 polymer ?
#
loop_
_entity_poly.entity_id
_entity_poly.type
_entity_poly.pdbx_seq_one_letter_code
_entity_poly.pdbx_strand_id
1 'polypeptide(L)'
;IFAIPFVAVTHKLSNFLEPPPKEAGEVVNHNAVFDEVEALELSTYRSKNIANKFEELMQWTLDGKLWRYPIDNEQAHFCCPFYPLSINANFISPPGWDSENNTGFEDHVFLNRFLDRTSKKPAPLTAFMELVCTGLAQNPYLDSTEKRKHLEWFEGYFKTKAGQIEAAVREEKRLAELEAKAKATTQ
;
A
#
# COMPACT_ATOMS: atom_id res chain seq x y z
N ILE A 1 41.58 32.47 -61.61
CA ILE A 1 41.92 32.18 -60.19
C ILE A 1 40.62 31.71 -59.54
N PHE A 2 40.66 30.52 -58.95
CA PHE A 2 39.53 29.63 -58.67
C PHE A 2 38.39 30.27 -57.87
N ALA A 3 37.18 30.28 -58.46
CA ALA A 3 35.94 30.29 -57.69
C ALA A 3 35.66 28.84 -57.27
N ILE A 4 35.85 28.54 -56.00
CA ILE A 4 35.46 27.25 -55.41
C ILE A 4 33.92 27.22 -55.42
N PRO A 5 33.27 26.23 -56.06
CA PRO A 5 31.82 26.19 -56.08
C PRO A 5 31.27 25.79 -54.70
N PHE A 6 30.34 26.61 -54.23
CA PHE A 6 29.51 26.49 -53.02
C PHE A 6 28.56 25.27 -53.06
N VAL A 7 29.03 24.09 -53.49
CA VAL A 7 28.16 22.92 -53.77
C VAL A 7 28.53 21.69 -52.92
N ALA A 8 29.43 21.81 -51.96
CA ALA A 8 29.90 20.66 -51.17
C ALA A 8 29.42 20.62 -49.70
N VAL A 9 28.34 21.32 -49.33
CA VAL A 9 27.82 21.30 -47.93
C VAL A 9 26.39 20.75 -47.82
N THR A 10 25.65 20.59 -48.92
CA THR A 10 24.23 20.18 -48.84
C THR A 10 23.98 18.68 -48.92
N HIS A 11 24.98 17.85 -49.28
CA HIS A 11 24.75 16.42 -49.55
C HIS A 11 24.74 15.51 -48.30
N LYS A 12 25.16 16.01 -47.13
CA LYS A 12 25.27 15.20 -45.91
C LYS A 12 24.04 15.30 -44.98
N LEU A 13 23.16 16.27 -45.22
CA LEU A 13 21.94 16.50 -44.43
C LEU A 13 20.65 16.04 -45.13
N SER A 14 20.70 15.70 -46.42
CA SER A 14 19.52 15.27 -47.20
C SER A 14 19.15 13.79 -47.02
N ASN A 15 20.01 12.99 -46.37
CA ASN A 15 19.75 11.55 -46.13
C ASN A 15 18.98 11.30 -44.84
N PHE A 16 18.73 12.33 -44.03
CA PHE A 16 17.84 12.26 -42.88
C PHE A 16 16.43 12.58 -43.36
N LEU A 17 15.85 11.68 -44.15
CA LEU A 17 14.41 11.68 -44.40
C LEU A 17 13.74 11.65 -43.02
N GLU A 18 12.69 12.46 -42.85
CA GLU A 18 11.93 12.50 -41.59
C GLU A 18 11.70 11.08 -41.07
N PRO A 19 11.94 10.83 -39.77
CA PRO A 19 11.83 9.48 -39.23
C PRO A 19 10.42 8.96 -39.53
N PRO A 20 10.27 7.69 -39.95
CA PRO A 20 8.95 7.13 -40.22
C PRO A 20 8.06 7.34 -38.99
N PRO A 21 6.75 7.58 -39.18
CA PRO A 21 5.82 7.68 -38.06
C PRO A 21 6.02 6.45 -37.18
N LYS A 22 6.32 6.66 -35.90
CA LYS A 22 6.67 5.59 -34.95
C LYS A 22 5.55 4.55 -34.98
N GLU A 23 5.79 3.44 -35.68
CA GLU A 23 4.85 2.33 -35.69
C GLU A 23 4.78 1.81 -34.25
N ALA A 24 3.56 1.69 -33.74
CA ALA A 24 3.27 1.27 -32.38
C ALA A 24 3.68 -0.21 -32.20
N GLY A 25 4.98 -0.48 -32.01
CA GLY A 25 5.46 -1.85 -31.87
C GLY A 25 6.97 -2.07 -31.84
N GLU A 26 7.84 -1.05 -31.87
CA GLU A 26 9.27 -1.29 -31.71
C GLU A 26 9.58 -1.63 -30.25
N VAL A 27 9.89 -2.91 -29.99
CA VAL A 27 10.32 -3.41 -28.68
C VAL A 27 11.72 -2.89 -28.43
N VAL A 28 11.81 -1.66 -27.93
CA VAL A 28 13.06 -1.10 -27.40
C VAL A 28 13.54 -2.06 -26.32
N ASN A 29 14.75 -2.59 -26.46
CA ASN A 29 15.37 -3.43 -25.44
C ASN A 29 15.62 -2.57 -24.20
N HIS A 30 14.65 -2.58 -23.29
CA HIS A 30 14.61 -1.81 -22.05
C HIS A 30 15.53 -2.48 -21.04
N ASN A 31 16.84 -2.26 -21.19
CA ASN A 31 17.79 -2.71 -20.20
C ASN A 31 17.73 -1.75 -19.00
N ALA A 32 16.98 -2.16 -17.96
CA ALA A 32 16.72 -1.35 -16.76
C ALA A 32 17.97 -0.67 -16.16
N VAL A 33 19.13 -1.34 -16.23
CA VAL A 33 20.41 -0.79 -15.76
C VAL A 33 20.88 0.40 -16.60
N PHE A 34 20.76 0.33 -17.93
CA PHE A 34 21.18 1.43 -18.80
C PHE A 34 20.21 2.61 -18.71
N ASP A 35 18.91 2.36 -18.50
CA ASP A 35 17.93 3.43 -18.27
C ASP A 35 18.18 4.16 -16.96
N GLU A 36 18.56 3.42 -15.90
CA GLU A 36 18.91 3.99 -14.61
C GLU A 36 20.20 4.82 -14.68
N VAL A 37 21.22 4.32 -15.39
CA VAL A 37 22.47 5.06 -15.62
C VAL A 37 22.22 6.33 -16.42
N GLU A 38 21.42 6.27 -17.48
CA GLU A 38 21.06 7.44 -18.29
C GLU A 38 20.29 8.48 -17.47
N ALA A 39 19.33 8.05 -16.64
CA ALA A 39 18.61 8.92 -15.71
C ALA A 39 19.55 9.57 -14.66
N LEU A 40 20.53 8.81 -14.16
CA LEU A 40 21.53 9.31 -13.22
C LEU A 40 22.46 10.35 -13.88
N GLU A 41 22.90 10.11 -15.11
CA GLU A 41 23.71 11.04 -15.88
C GLU A 41 22.93 12.35 -16.17
N LEU A 42 21.65 12.25 -16.56
CA LEU A 42 20.76 13.39 -16.77
C LEU A 42 20.53 14.20 -15.49
N SER A 43 20.31 13.55 -14.34
CA SER A 43 20.13 14.24 -13.05
C SER A 43 21.43 14.92 -12.58
N THR A 44 22.57 14.25 -12.77
CA THR A 44 23.90 14.81 -12.48
C THR A 44 24.21 16.00 -13.39
N TYR A 45 23.78 15.97 -14.64
CA TYR A 45 23.93 17.10 -15.56
C TYR A 45 23.04 18.29 -15.16
N ARG A 46 21.76 18.04 -14.83
CA ARG A 46 20.82 19.07 -14.35
C ARG A 46 21.34 19.75 -13.07
N SER A 47 21.83 18.97 -12.11
CA SER A 47 22.37 19.50 -10.85
C SER A 47 23.65 20.32 -11.01
N LYS A 48 24.39 20.17 -12.11
CA LYS A 48 25.59 20.97 -12.40
C LYS A 48 25.27 22.34 -13.01
N ASN A 49 24.07 22.54 -13.55
CA ASN A 49 23.68 23.76 -14.26
C ASN A 49 22.58 24.54 -13.52
N ILE A 50 22.64 24.53 -12.19
CA ILE A 50 21.67 25.25 -11.35
C ILE A 50 22.08 26.72 -11.31
N ALA A 51 21.36 27.58 -12.03
CA ALA A 51 21.66 29.01 -12.06
C ALA A 51 21.05 29.76 -10.87
N ASN A 52 20.00 29.20 -10.26
CA ASN A 52 19.19 29.85 -9.23
C ASN A 52 18.87 28.91 -8.05
N LYS A 53 18.78 29.44 -6.83
CA LYS A 53 18.39 28.69 -5.63
C LYS A 53 17.01 28.02 -5.76
N PHE A 54 16.07 28.65 -6.47
CA PHE A 54 14.76 28.05 -6.74
C PHE A 54 14.86 26.77 -7.57
N GLU A 55 15.80 26.71 -8.51
CA GLU A 55 16.02 25.51 -9.33
C GLU A 55 16.62 24.37 -8.51
N GLU A 56 17.49 24.67 -7.55
CA GLU A 56 17.97 23.70 -6.56
C GLU A 56 16.81 23.12 -5.73
N LEU A 57 15.92 23.97 -5.23
CA LEU A 57 14.75 23.56 -4.43
C LEU A 57 13.77 22.73 -5.27
N MET A 58 13.55 23.09 -6.53
CA MET A 58 12.76 22.28 -7.46
C MET A 58 13.40 20.92 -7.68
N GLN A 59 14.72 20.86 -7.88
CA GLN A 59 15.43 19.59 -8.04
C GLN A 59 15.32 18.72 -6.78
N TRP A 60 15.48 19.29 -5.57
CA TRP A 60 15.28 18.55 -4.32
C TRP A 60 13.84 18.07 -4.12
N THR A 61 12.87 18.83 -4.64
CA THR A 61 11.47 18.41 -4.66
C THR A 61 11.32 17.21 -5.61
N LEU A 62 11.79 17.30 -6.86
CA LEU A 62 11.74 16.19 -7.83
C LEU A 62 12.45 14.94 -7.31
N ASP A 63 13.61 15.08 -6.68
CA ASP A 63 14.40 14.02 -6.06
C ASP A 63 13.75 13.41 -4.80
N GLY A 64 12.66 13.99 -4.28
CA GLY A 64 12.00 13.51 -3.05
C GLY A 64 12.71 13.87 -1.73
N LYS A 65 13.77 14.70 -1.79
CA LYS A 65 14.53 15.17 -0.61
C LYS A 65 13.81 16.27 0.16
N LEU A 66 12.99 17.05 -0.54
CA LEU A 66 12.17 18.10 0.04
C LEU A 66 10.70 17.64 0.14
N TRP A 67 10.04 18.04 1.23
CA TRP A 67 8.58 17.89 1.40
C TRP A 67 7.84 18.59 0.25
N ARG A 68 6.73 18.01 -0.22
CA ARG A 68 5.85 18.72 -1.17
C ARG A 68 4.98 19.71 -0.42
N TYR A 69 4.64 20.79 -1.12
CA TYR A 69 3.73 21.80 -0.61
C TYR A 69 2.40 21.75 -1.36
N PRO A 70 1.27 22.02 -0.69
CA PRO A 70 1.10 22.22 0.76
C PRO A 70 1.49 20.97 1.58
N ILE A 71 2.03 21.18 2.79
CA ILE A 71 2.50 20.08 3.65
C ILE A 71 1.33 19.19 4.04
N ASP A 72 1.44 17.91 3.71
CA ASP A 72 0.54 16.85 4.15
C ASP A 72 1.27 15.96 5.17
N ASN A 73 0.64 15.70 6.32
CA ASN A 73 1.25 14.87 7.36
C ASN A 73 1.35 13.40 6.96
N GLU A 74 0.48 12.95 6.05
CA GLU A 74 0.47 11.57 5.54
C GLU A 74 1.50 11.39 4.40
N GLN A 75 2.01 12.50 3.84
CA GLN A 75 3.04 12.46 2.80
C GLN A 75 4.41 12.00 3.28
N ALA A 76 4.72 12.09 4.58
CA ALA A 76 6.01 11.67 5.11
C ALA A 76 6.38 10.21 4.72
N HIS A 77 5.37 9.40 4.37
CA HIS A 77 5.54 8.03 3.90
C HIS A 77 5.92 7.92 2.40
N PHE A 78 5.64 8.93 1.59
CA PHE A 78 5.95 8.99 0.14
C PHE A 78 7.38 9.48 -0.16
N CYS A 79 8.06 10.06 0.83
CA CYS A 79 9.43 10.57 0.70
C CYS A 79 10.48 9.51 1.07
N CYS A 80 10.36 8.28 0.56
CA CYS A 80 11.45 7.31 0.59
C CYS A 80 12.32 7.49 -0.66
N PRO A 81 13.63 7.74 -0.54
CA PRO A 81 14.51 8.11 -1.66
C PRO A 81 14.90 6.91 -2.55
N PHE A 82 14.30 5.74 -2.34
CA PHE A 82 14.70 4.50 -3.02
C PHE A 82 13.89 4.19 -4.29
N TYR A 83 12.90 5.03 -4.64
CA TYR A 83 12.13 4.84 -5.86
C TYR A 83 12.02 6.16 -6.62
N PRO A 84 12.61 6.27 -7.82
CA PRO A 84 12.39 7.44 -8.66
C PRO A 84 10.90 7.49 -9.04
N LEU A 85 10.27 8.66 -8.82
CA LEU A 85 8.98 8.99 -9.45
C LEU A 85 9.18 8.99 -10.97
N SER A 86 9.05 7.81 -11.59
CA SER A 86 8.78 7.72 -13.01
C SER A 86 7.35 8.20 -13.24
N ILE A 87 7.19 9.16 -14.14
CA ILE A 87 5.94 9.85 -14.49
C ILE A 87 4.97 8.91 -15.24
N ASN A 88 5.29 7.62 -15.36
CA ASN A 88 4.42 6.63 -15.96
C ASN A 88 3.47 6.04 -14.92
N ALA A 89 2.20 6.44 -14.99
CA ALA A 89 1.07 6.03 -14.17
C ALA A 89 0.77 4.50 -14.11
N ASN A 90 1.67 3.65 -14.60
CA ASN A 90 1.48 2.19 -14.71
C ASN A 90 2.56 1.38 -13.98
N PHE A 91 3.45 1.99 -13.21
CA PHE A 91 4.38 1.24 -12.35
C PHE A 91 3.73 1.04 -10.99
N ILE A 92 3.34 -0.22 -10.72
CA ILE A 92 2.78 -0.65 -9.43
C ILE A 92 3.73 -0.19 -8.33
N SER A 93 3.30 0.81 -7.55
CA SER A 93 4.00 1.22 -6.34
C SER A 93 4.34 -0.03 -5.52
N PRO A 94 5.57 -0.18 -5.01
CA PRO A 94 5.85 -1.22 -4.04
C PRO A 94 4.82 -1.14 -2.91
N PRO A 95 4.41 -2.27 -2.28
CA PRO A 95 3.34 -2.29 -1.29
C PRO A 95 3.75 -1.47 -0.06
N GLY A 96 3.54 -0.17 -0.15
CA GLY A 96 3.58 0.80 0.91
C GLY A 96 2.17 1.24 1.26
N TRP A 97 2.12 2.28 2.08
CA TRP A 97 0.91 2.88 2.65
C TRP A 97 -0.17 3.26 1.61
N ASP A 98 0.19 3.42 0.34
CA ASP A 98 -0.72 3.65 -0.80
C ASP A 98 -1.82 2.59 -0.90
N SER A 99 -1.48 1.33 -0.56
CA SER A 99 -2.44 0.22 -0.60
C SER A 99 -3.53 0.34 0.47
N GLU A 100 -3.19 0.91 1.63
CA GLU A 100 -4.12 1.16 2.72
C GLU A 100 -4.94 2.43 2.48
N ASN A 101 -4.35 3.49 1.91
CA ASN A 101 -5.09 4.71 1.58
C ASN A 101 -6.22 4.46 0.55
N ASN A 102 -6.08 3.43 -0.28
CA ASN A 102 -7.12 2.99 -1.21
C ASN A 102 -8.12 1.99 -0.59
N THR A 103 -7.93 1.60 0.68
CA THR A 103 -8.85 0.75 1.43
C THR A 103 -9.91 1.60 2.12
N GLY A 104 -11.19 1.25 1.93
CA GLY A 104 -12.28 1.95 2.58
C GLY A 104 -12.30 1.75 4.10
N PHE A 105 -12.83 2.73 4.84
CA PHE A 105 -12.93 2.66 6.31
C PHE A 105 -13.76 1.46 6.77
N GLU A 106 -14.70 1.00 5.95
CA GLU A 106 -15.55 -0.16 6.20
C GLU A 106 -14.75 -1.44 6.49
N ASP A 107 -13.58 -1.59 5.85
CA ASP A 107 -12.73 -2.77 6.04
C ASP A 107 -11.90 -2.71 7.33
N HIS A 108 -11.73 -1.51 7.90
CA HIS A 108 -11.10 -1.31 9.22
C HIS A 108 -12.09 -1.38 10.38
N VAL A 109 -13.34 -0.94 10.15
CA VAL A 109 -14.36 -0.81 11.20
C VAL A 109 -15.29 -2.03 11.28
N PHE A 110 -15.78 -2.55 10.14
CA PHE A 110 -16.79 -3.60 10.11
C PHE A 110 -16.19 -5.00 10.02
N LEU A 111 -15.37 -5.34 11.01
CA LEU A 111 -14.65 -6.61 11.07
C LEU A 111 -15.56 -7.84 11.27
N ASN A 112 -16.78 -7.64 11.77
CA ASN A 112 -17.77 -8.70 11.97
C ASN A 112 -18.14 -9.48 10.70
N ARG A 113 -17.90 -8.90 9.51
CA ARG A 113 -18.14 -9.56 8.21
C ARG A 113 -17.21 -10.75 7.99
N PHE A 114 -16.01 -10.71 8.57
CA PHE A 114 -14.96 -11.70 8.35
C PHE A 114 -14.98 -12.84 9.38
N LEU A 115 -15.86 -12.79 10.37
CA LEU A 115 -16.01 -13.85 11.37
C LEU A 115 -16.83 -15.03 10.84
N ASP A 116 -16.37 -16.25 11.11
CA ASP A 116 -17.07 -17.48 10.73
C ASP A 116 -18.36 -17.68 11.56
N ARG A 117 -19.22 -18.61 11.14
CA ARG A 117 -20.39 -19.01 11.96
C ARG A 117 -20.00 -19.74 13.25
N THR A 118 -18.79 -20.28 13.32
CA THR A 118 -18.30 -21.07 14.47
C THR A 118 -18.05 -20.19 15.68
N SER A 119 -17.49 -18.99 15.50
CA SER A 119 -17.29 -18.00 16.56
C SER A 119 -18.59 -17.37 17.10
N LYS A 120 -19.71 -17.58 16.40
CA LYS A 120 -21.06 -17.13 16.80
C LYS A 120 -21.78 -18.08 17.77
N LYS A 121 -21.07 -19.08 18.31
CA LYS A 121 -21.53 -20.05 19.31
C LYS A 121 -20.32 -20.38 20.19
N PRO A 122 -20.41 -20.56 21.53
CA PRO A 122 -21.42 -20.19 22.51
C PRO A 122 -21.45 -18.67 22.83
N ALA A 123 -22.48 -18.19 23.55
CA ALA A 123 -22.70 -16.75 23.81
C ALA A 123 -21.50 -16.00 24.42
N PRO A 124 -20.73 -16.56 25.38
CA PRO A 124 -19.55 -15.89 25.91
C PRO A 124 -18.42 -15.71 24.87
N LEU A 125 -18.29 -16.67 23.94
CA LEU A 125 -17.31 -16.58 22.86
C LEU A 125 -17.69 -15.48 21.86
N THR A 126 -18.99 -15.35 21.58
CA THR A 126 -19.49 -14.27 20.72
C THR A 126 -19.22 -12.89 21.33
N ALA A 127 -19.52 -12.71 22.62
CA ALA A 127 -19.22 -11.47 23.33
C ALA A 127 -17.71 -11.15 23.33
N PHE A 128 -16.86 -12.16 23.51
CA PHE A 128 -15.41 -12.00 23.42
C PHE A 128 -14.96 -11.56 22.01
N MET A 129 -15.45 -12.22 20.96
CA MET A 129 -15.07 -11.89 19.58
C MET A 129 -15.59 -10.51 19.15
N GLU A 130 -16.75 -10.08 19.65
CA GLU A 130 -17.24 -8.71 19.48
C GLU A 130 -16.27 -7.69 20.11
N LEU A 131 -15.79 -7.96 21.34
CA LEU A 131 -14.79 -7.12 21.99
C LEU A 131 -13.49 -7.05 21.19
N VAL A 132 -13.00 -8.20 20.69
CA VAL A 132 -11.83 -8.23 19.81
C VAL A 132 -12.05 -7.39 18.56
N CYS A 133 -13.21 -7.50 17.91
CA CYS A 133 -13.53 -6.70 16.73
C CYS A 133 -13.58 -5.20 17.06
N THR A 134 -14.20 -4.81 18.18
CA THR A 134 -14.23 -3.40 18.59
C THR A 134 -12.85 -2.85 18.93
N GLY A 135 -11.98 -3.63 19.59
CA GLY A 135 -10.62 -3.23 19.90
C GLY A 135 -9.74 -3.10 18.66
N LEU A 136 -9.87 -4.03 17.70
CA LEU A 136 -9.17 -3.95 16.42
C LEU A 136 -9.70 -2.79 15.55
N ALA A 137 -11.00 -2.51 15.58
CA ALA A 137 -11.59 -1.39 14.84
C ALA A 137 -11.06 -0.03 15.32
N GLN A 138 -10.83 0.10 16.64
CA GLN A 138 -10.29 1.32 17.23
C GLN A 138 -8.79 1.52 17.02
N ASN A 139 -8.07 0.53 16.48
CA ASN A 139 -6.62 0.62 16.30
C ASN A 139 -6.27 1.32 14.97
N PRO A 140 -5.61 2.51 14.99
CA PRO A 140 -5.18 3.23 13.80
C PRO A 140 -3.81 2.77 13.26
N TYR A 141 -3.07 1.94 14.01
CA TYR A 141 -1.70 1.55 13.67
C TYR A 141 -1.59 0.18 12.99
N LEU A 142 -2.72 -0.46 12.69
CA LEU A 142 -2.75 -1.78 12.06
C LEU A 142 -3.54 -1.72 10.76
N ASP A 143 -3.00 -2.38 9.73
CA ASP A 143 -3.61 -2.46 8.41
C ASP A 143 -4.86 -3.37 8.45
N SER A 144 -5.79 -3.20 7.50
CA SER A 144 -6.95 -4.08 7.37
C SER A 144 -6.55 -5.55 7.19
N THR A 145 -5.46 -5.80 6.47
CA THR A 145 -4.95 -7.15 6.21
C THR A 145 -4.40 -7.80 7.47
N GLU A 146 -3.73 -7.04 8.33
CA GLU A 146 -3.22 -7.52 9.61
C GLU A 146 -4.36 -7.83 10.58
N LYS A 147 -5.37 -6.95 10.63
CA LYS A 147 -6.60 -7.20 11.40
C LYS A 147 -7.28 -8.50 10.98
N ARG A 148 -7.35 -8.79 9.67
CA ARG A 148 -7.90 -10.07 9.16
C ARG A 148 -7.07 -11.27 9.62
N LYS A 149 -5.74 -11.21 9.52
CA LYS A 149 -4.86 -12.30 10.00
C LYS A 149 -5.04 -12.56 11.50
N HIS A 150 -5.23 -11.51 12.30
CA HIS A 150 -5.52 -11.67 13.73
C HIS A 150 -6.82 -12.45 13.97
N LEU A 151 -7.88 -12.15 13.23
CA LEU A 151 -9.15 -12.85 13.34
C LEU A 151 -9.03 -14.32 12.88
N GLU A 152 -8.33 -14.57 11.79
CA GLU A 152 -8.06 -15.94 11.29
C GLU A 152 -7.33 -16.80 12.33
N TRP A 153 -6.37 -16.20 13.04
CA TRP A 153 -5.65 -16.88 14.12
C TRP A 153 -6.59 -17.26 15.26
N PHE A 154 -7.47 -16.35 15.70
CA PHE A 154 -8.46 -16.64 16.75
C PHE A 154 -9.42 -17.76 16.33
N GLU A 155 -9.90 -17.73 15.09
CA GLU A 155 -10.78 -18.78 14.54
C GLU A 155 -10.09 -20.15 14.57
N GLY A 156 -8.83 -20.24 14.15
CA GLY A 156 -8.05 -21.48 14.22
C GLY A 156 -7.87 -22.00 15.66
N TYR A 157 -7.60 -21.08 16.59
CA TYR A 157 -7.45 -21.40 18.01
C TYR A 157 -8.76 -21.93 18.63
N PHE A 158 -9.88 -21.26 18.38
CA PHE A 158 -11.17 -21.64 18.94
C PHE A 158 -11.76 -22.89 18.28
N LYS A 159 -11.50 -23.14 16.99
CA LYS A 159 -11.87 -24.42 16.36
C LYS A 159 -11.32 -25.64 17.11
N THR A 160 -10.10 -25.53 17.64
CA THR A 160 -9.47 -26.60 18.43
C THR A 160 -10.10 -26.77 19.82
N LYS A 161 -10.56 -25.67 20.44
CA LYS A 161 -11.01 -25.63 21.84
C LYS A 161 -12.53 -25.51 22.03
N ALA A 162 -13.30 -25.42 20.94
CA ALA A 162 -14.74 -25.18 20.97
C ALA A 162 -15.49 -26.15 21.90
N GLY A 163 -15.18 -27.45 21.84
CA GLY A 163 -15.84 -28.45 22.69
C GLY A 163 -15.61 -28.24 24.20
N GLN A 164 -14.44 -27.74 24.60
CA GLN A 164 -14.14 -27.45 26.01
C GLN A 164 -14.93 -26.23 26.49
N ILE A 165 -15.05 -25.21 25.63
CA ILE A 165 -15.79 -23.98 25.93
C ILE A 165 -17.29 -24.30 26.06
N GLU A 166 -17.84 -25.07 25.13
CA GLU A 166 -19.25 -25.51 25.19
C GLU A 166 -19.56 -26.35 26.43
N ALA A 167 -18.63 -27.23 26.84
CA ALA A 167 -18.77 -28.00 28.06
C ALA A 167 -18.80 -27.11 29.32
N ALA A 168 -17.89 -26.14 29.40
CA ALA A 168 -17.83 -25.19 30.52
C ALA A 168 -19.11 -24.33 30.62
N VAL A 169 -19.59 -23.79 29.50
CA VAL A 169 -20.82 -22.99 29.44
C VAL A 169 -22.05 -23.82 29.85
N ARG A 170 -22.10 -25.10 29.44
CA ARG A 170 -23.18 -25.99 29.84
C ARG A 170 -23.20 -26.25 31.34
N GLU A 171 -22.03 -26.44 31.94
CA GLU A 171 -21.91 -26.67 33.38
C GLU A 171 -22.29 -25.43 34.18
N GLU A 172 -21.84 -24.23 33.76
CA GLU A 172 -22.23 -22.97 34.39
C GLU A 172 -23.76 -22.77 34.36
N LYS A 173 -24.38 -23.03 33.20
CA LYS A 173 -25.85 -22.96 33.07
C LYS A 173 -26.56 -23.94 34.00
N ARG A 174 -26.06 -25.17 34.11
CA ARG A 174 -26.61 -26.20 35.00
C ARG A 174 -26.54 -25.76 36.47
N LEU A 175 -25.41 -25.19 36.89
CA LEU A 175 -25.23 -24.69 38.26
C LEU A 175 -26.20 -23.54 38.58
N ALA A 176 -26.35 -22.58 37.65
CA ALA A 176 -27.28 -21.47 37.81
C ALA A 176 -28.75 -21.94 37.93
N GLU A 177 -29.15 -22.97 37.17
CA GLU A 177 -30.50 -23.55 37.26
C GLU A 177 -30.75 -24.24 38.60
N LEU A 178 -29.75 -24.96 39.14
CA LEU A 178 -29.85 -25.59 40.46
C LEU A 178 -29.94 -24.53 41.58
N GLU A 179 -29.15 -23.47 41.49
CA GLU A 179 -29.21 -22.35 42.43
C GLU A 179 -30.57 -21.65 42.39
N ALA A 180 -31.11 -21.40 41.19
CA ALA A 180 -32.44 -20.81 41.03
C ALA A 180 -33.55 -21.69 41.63
N LYS A 181 -33.49 -23.01 41.42
CA LYS A 181 -34.43 -23.97 42.03
C LYS A 181 -34.32 -24.02 43.55
N ALA A 182 -33.09 -23.98 44.09
CA ALA A 182 -32.86 -23.95 45.53
C ALA A 182 -33.44 -22.67 46.16
N LYS A 183 -33.24 -21.51 45.52
CA LYS A 183 -33.84 -20.23 45.94
C LYS A 183 -35.37 -20.26 45.90
N ALA A 184 -35.96 -20.82 44.84
CA ALA A 184 -37.41 -20.94 44.70
C ALA A 184 -38.07 -21.88 45.71
N THR A 185 -37.33 -22.86 46.25
CA THR A 185 -37.84 -23.78 47.28
C THR A 185 -37.75 -23.19 48.69
N THR A 186 -36.92 -22.16 48.88
CA THR A 186 -36.66 -21.54 50.20
C THR A 186 -37.57 -20.33 50.47
N GLN A 187 -38.30 -19.85 49.45
CA GLN A 187 -39.34 -18.81 49.57
C GLN A 187 -40.72 -19.46 49.75
#